data_AF-A0A820PF46-F1
#
_entry.id   AF-A0A820PF46-F1
#
_cell.length_a   1.000
_cell.length_b   1.000
_cell.length_c   1.000
_cell.angle_alpha   90.00
_cell.angle_beta   90.00
_cell.angle_gamma   90.00
#
_symmetry.space_group_name_H-M   'P 1'
#
loop_
_entity.id
_entity.type
_entity.pdbx_description
1 polymer ?
#
loop_
_entity_poly.entity_id
_entity_poly.type
_entity_poly.pdbx_seq_one_letter_code
_entity_poly.pdbx_strand_id
1 'polypeptide(L)'
;PGIDVSVNLDEWIEKYCLDADVFVLVISAEATITGAEKKFLHHVAERLSNPNIFILMNRWDAIDNEPEMVELVKQQHLDRGLEFLCDELNL
;
A
#
# COMPACT_ATOMS: atom_id res chain seq x y z
N PRO A 1 1.87 -0.27 14.13
CA PRO A 1 0.93 -1.41 14.34
C PRO A 1 0.18 -1.72 13.05
N GLY A 2 -0.62 -2.78 12.99
CA GLY A 2 -1.46 -3.05 11.81
C GLY A 2 -2.39 -1.87 11.51
N ILE A 3 -2.55 -1.53 10.23
CA ILE A 3 -3.37 -0.40 9.78
C ILE A 3 -4.85 -0.65 10.11
N ASP A 4 -5.28 -1.90 10.04
CA ASP A 4 -6.65 -2.38 10.27
C ASP A 4 -7.08 -2.39 11.75
N VAL A 5 -6.13 -2.36 12.69
CA VAL A 5 -6.41 -2.43 14.14
C VAL A 5 -6.31 -1.09 14.87
N SER A 6 -5.88 -0.02 14.19
CA SER A 6 -5.66 1.27 14.83
C SER A 6 -6.75 2.28 14.53
N VAL A 7 -7.36 2.82 15.58
CA VAL A 7 -8.39 3.87 15.48
C VAL A 7 -7.77 5.27 15.35
N ASN A 8 -6.49 5.44 15.71
CA ASN A 8 -5.79 6.74 15.79
C ASN A 8 -4.65 6.85 14.75
N LEU A 9 -4.93 6.50 13.49
CA LEU A 9 -3.92 6.58 12.42
C LEU A 9 -3.41 8.02 12.19
N ASP A 10 -4.28 9.02 12.33
CA ASP A 10 -3.93 10.44 12.17
C ASP A 10 -2.85 10.90 13.17
N GLU A 11 -3.01 10.52 14.45
CA GLU A 11 -2.06 10.85 15.51
C GLU A 11 -0.67 10.26 15.21
N TRP A 12 -0.62 9.08 14.58
CA TRP A 12 0.65 8.45 14.22
C TRP A 12 1.34 9.14 13.06
N ILE A 13 0.59 9.59 12.06
CA ILE A 13 1.16 10.33 10.94
C ILE A 13 1.84 11.60 11.48
N GLU A 14 1.12 12.35 12.33
CA GLU A 14 1.61 13.60 12.91
C GLU A 14 2.83 13.38 13.82
N LYS A 15 2.84 12.30 14.60
CA LYS A 15 3.88 12.07 15.60
C LYS A 15 5.12 11.37 15.06
N TYR A 16 4.99 10.54 14.03
CA TYR A 16 6.06 9.61 13.63
C TYR A 16 6.32 9.57 12.12
N CYS A 17 5.52 10.23 11.28
CA CYS A 17 5.65 10.09 9.83
C CYS A 17 5.89 11.40 9.08
N LEU A 18 5.82 12.56 9.74
CA LEU A 18 6.03 13.85 9.07
C LEU A 18 7.46 14.04 8.55
N ASP A 19 8.43 13.36 9.14
CA ASP A 19 9.85 13.36 8.75
C ASP A 19 10.24 12.12 7.92
N ALA A 20 9.28 11.28 7.54
CA ALA A 20 9.56 10.11 6.72
C ALA A 20 9.80 10.51 5.27
N ASP A 21 10.97 10.15 4.74
CA ASP A 21 11.31 10.38 3.33
C ASP A 21 10.59 9.40 2.38
N VAL A 22 10.27 8.20 2.87
CA VAL A 22 9.71 7.09 2.10
C VAL A 22 8.70 6.31 2.92
N PHE A 23 7.56 5.98 2.29
CA PHE A 23 6.54 5.08 2.83
C PHE A 23 6.55 3.76 2.06
N VAL A 24 6.48 2.65 2.77
CA VAL A 24 6.38 1.32 2.17
C VAL A 24 5.12 0.64 2.67
N LEU A 25 4.14 0.46 1.80
CA LEU A 25 2.95 -0.34 2.06
C LEU A 25 3.29 -1.80 1.78
N VAL A 26 3.34 -2.62 2.83
CA VAL A 26 3.57 -4.06 2.70
C VAL A 26 2.22 -4.79 2.73
N ILE A 27 1.88 -5.46 1.64
CA ILE A 27 0.67 -6.29 1.54
C ILE A 27 1.03 -7.73 1.18
N SER A 28 0.22 -8.69 1.64
CA SER A 28 0.39 -10.09 1.26
C SER A 28 -0.04 -10.29 -0.19
N ALA A 29 0.72 -11.03 -0.99
CA ALA A 29 0.39 -11.35 -2.38
C ALA A 29 -0.91 -12.16 -2.52
N GLU A 30 -1.29 -12.87 -1.45
CA GLU A 30 -2.57 -13.58 -1.32
C GLU A 30 -3.76 -12.64 -1.04
N ALA A 31 -3.52 -11.37 -0.73
CA ALA A 31 -4.52 -10.38 -0.37
C ALA A 31 -4.46 -9.18 -1.31
N THR A 32 -5.52 -8.37 -1.33
CA THR A 32 -5.59 -7.13 -2.13
C THR A 32 -5.47 -5.90 -1.23
N ILE A 33 -5.05 -4.77 -1.81
CA ILE A 33 -5.04 -3.48 -1.10
C ILE A 33 -6.45 -3.19 -0.56
N THR A 34 -6.56 -2.99 0.75
CA THR A 34 -7.83 -2.75 1.44
C THR A 34 -8.13 -1.27 1.55
N GLY A 35 -9.40 -0.93 1.78
CA GLY A 35 -9.82 0.46 2.00
C GLY A 35 -9.13 1.11 3.22
N ALA A 36 -8.71 0.33 4.21
CA ALA A 36 -8.00 0.85 5.37
C ALA A 36 -6.59 1.34 5.00
N GLU A 37 -5.85 0.56 4.20
CA GLU A 37 -4.53 0.91 3.68
C GLU A 37 -4.59 2.11 2.75
N LYS A 38 -5.58 2.12 1.84
CA LYS A 38 -5.82 3.26 0.96
C LYS A 38 -6.08 4.53 1.76
N LYS A 39 -7.01 4.45 2.73
CA LYS A 39 -7.36 5.58 3.59
C LYS A 39 -6.13 6.11 4.32
N PHE A 40 -5.28 5.24 4.86
CA PHE A 40 -4.05 5.68 5.53
C PHE A 40 -3.15 6.49 4.60
N LEU A 41 -2.89 5.99 3.38
CA LEU A 41 -2.00 6.68 2.44
C LEU A 41 -2.62 7.96 1.84
N HIS A 42 -3.95 8.04 1.73
CA HIS A 42 -4.61 9.33 1.44
C HIS A 42 -4.30 10.36 2.52
N HIS A 43 -4.41 10.00 3.81
CA HIS A 43 -4.10 10.92 4.92
C HIS A 43 -2.61 11.32 4.95
N VAL A 44 -1.71 10.46 4.47
CA VAL A 44 -0.30 10.80 4.27
C VAL A 44 -0.14 11.80 3.13
N ALA A 45 -0.74 11.55 1.97
CA ALA A 45 -0.68 12.43 0.80
C ALA A 45 -1.35 13.80 1.02
N GLU A 46 -2.32 13.89 1.93
CA GLU A 46 -2.93 15.16 2.35
C GLU A 46 -1.99 16.01 3.22
N ARG A 47 -1.07 15.38 3.96
CA ARG A 47 -0.17 16.05 4.91
C ARG A 47 1.22 16.31 4.35
N LEU A 48 1.68 15.47 3.44
CA LEU A 48 3.00 15.55 2.81
C LEU A 48 2.83 15.84 1.33
N SER A 49 3.55 16.85 0.83
CA SER A 49 3.56 17.15 -0.60
C SER A 49 4.40 16.12 -1.35
N ASN A 50 3.77 15.35 -2.24
CA ASN A 50 4.42 14.38 -3.12
C ASN A 50 5.28 13.34 -2.36
N PRO A 51 4.68 12.54 -1.46
CA PRO A 51 5.40 11.52 -0.71
C PRO A 51 5.92 10.41 -1.63
N ASN A 52 7.11 9.88 -1.33
CA ASN A 52 7.62 8.70 -2.02
C ASN A 52 6.97 7.43 -1.44
N ILE A 53 6.16 6.74 -2.23
CA ILE A 53 5.43 5.56 -1.79
C ILE A 53 5.82 4.33 -2.62
N PHE A 54 6.14 3.24 -1.95
CA PHE A 54 6.31 1.91 -2.55
C PHE A 54 5.24 0.96 -2.04
N ILE A 55 4.74 0.08 -2.92
CA ILE A 55 3.88 -1.04 -2.55
C ILE A 55 4.69 -2.32 -2.74
N LEU A 56 4.89 -3.07 -1.65
CA LEU A 56 5.60 -4.33 -1.63
C LEU A 56 4.60 -5.49 -1.50
N MET A 57 4.52 -6.32 -2.53
CA MET A 57 3.78 -7.58 -2.52
C MET A 57 4.63 -8.65 -1.82
N ASN A 58 4.42 -8.83 -0.53
CA ASN A 58 5.13 -9.81 0.30
C ASN A 58 4.47 -11.19 0.23
N ARG A 59 5.16 -12.24 0.68
CA ARG A 59 4.69 -13.64 0.64
C ARG A 59 4.37 -14.13 -0.77
N TRP A 60 5.14 -13.68 -1.75
CA TRP A 60 4.99 -14.09 -3.15
C TRP A 60 5.18 -15.61 -3.35
N ASP A 61 5.99 -16.23 -2.50
CA ASP A 61 6.17 -17.68 -2.43
C ASP A 61 4.87 -18.45 -2.21
N ALA A 62 3.84 -17.83 -1.62
CA ALA A 62 2.54 -18.48 -1.39
C ALA A 62 1.77 -18.76 -2.68
N ILE A 63 1.98 -17.94 -3.72
CA ILE A 63 1.30 -18.08 -5.03
C ILE A 63 2.20 -18.70 -6.10
N ASP A 64 3.48 -18.90 -5.81
CA ASP A 64 4.49 -19.44 -6.74
C ASP A 64 4.26 -20.93 -7.09
N ASN A 65 3.41 -21.61 -6.32
CA ASN A 65 3.05 -23.02 -6.53
C ASN A 65 2.05 -23.23 -7.68
N GLU A 66 1.46 -22.15 -8.23
CA GLU A 66 0.49 -22.20 -9.33
C GLU A 66 0.96 -21.35 -10.54
N PRO A 67 1.89 -21.85 -11.38
CA PRO A 67 2.58 -21.06 -12.41
C PRO A 67 1.64 -20.38 -13.42
N GLU A 68 0.51 -21.01 -13.72
CA GLU A 68 -0.51 -20.49 -14.64
C GLU A 68 -1.23 -19.25 -14.08
N MET A 69 -1.27 -19.11 -12.75
CA MET A 69 -1.94 -18.01 -12.04
C MET A 69 -0.98 -16.88 -11.66
N VAL A 70 0.33 -17.15 -11.54
CA VAL A 70 1.33 -16.17 -11.11
C VAL A 70 1.31 -14.90 -11.95
N GLU A 71 1.32 -15.02 -13.29
CA GLU A 71 1.34 -13.82 -14.15
C GLU A 71 0.01 -13.07 -14.09
N LEU A 72 -1.12 -13.76 -13.94
CA LEU A 72 -2.43 -13.12 -13.78
C LEU A 72 -2.52 -12.35 -12.46
N VAL A 73 -2.07 -12.95 -11.35
CA VAL A 73 -2.04 -12.31 -10.03
C VAL A 73 -1.10 -11.12 -10.02
N LYS A 74 0.07 -11.25 -10.66
CA LYS A 74 1.02 -10.15 -10.85
C LYS A 74 0.42 -9.00 -11.64
N GLN A 75 -0.24 -9.26 -12.76
CA GLN A 75 -0.89 -8.22 -13.54
C GLN A 75 -1.98 -7.53 -12.73
N GLN A 76 -2.82 -8.30 -12.03
CA GLN A 76 -3.85 -7.74 -11.15
C GLN A 76 -3.30 -6.83 -10.04
N HIS A 77 -2.19 -7.23 -9.43
CA HIS A 77 -1.53 -6.44 -8.38
C HIS A 77 -0.88 -5.18 -8.95
N LEU A 78 -0.27 -5.29 -10.13
CA LEU A 78 0.32 -4.14 -10.82
C LEU A 78 -0.75 -3.13 -11.22
N ASP A 79 -1.84 -3.58 -11.86
CA ASP A 79 -2.93 -2.71 -12.30
C ASP A 79 -3.55 -1.96 -11.11
N ARG A 80 -3.85 -2.67 -10.01
CA ARG A 80 -4.41 -2.05 -8.81
C ARG A 80 -3.43 -1.12 -8.11
N GLY A 81 -2.14 -1.47 -8.10
CA GLY A 81 -1.10 -0.61 -7.53
C GLY A 81 -0.95 0.68 -8.33
N LEU A 82 -0.97 0.59 -9.66
CA LEU A 82 -0.91 1.74 -10.56
C LEU A 82 -2.16 2.61 -10.46
N GLU A 83 -3.35 2.03 -10.50
CA GLU A 83 -4.62 2.75 -10.31
C GLU A 83 -4.59 3.51 -8.97
N PHE A 84 -4.15 2.86 -7.91
CA PHE A 84 -4.11 3.51 -6.60
C PHE A 84 -3.06 4.62 -6.50
N LEU A 85 -1.83 4.41 -6.98
CA LEU A 85 -0.77 5.41 -6.88
C LEU A 85 -0.99 6.57 -7.86
N CYS A 86 -1.27 6.28 -9.12
CA CYS A 86 -1.34 7.29 -10.18
C CYS A 86 -2.72 7.94 -10.27
N ASP A 87 -3.81 7.16 -10.21
CA ASP A 87 -5.14 7.71 -10.46
C ASP A 87 -5.80 8.22 -9.16
N GLU A 88 -5.65 7.48 -8.05
CA GLU A 88 -6.25 7.88 -6.76
C GLU A 88 -5.38 8.86 -5.96
N LEU A 89 -4.07 8.62 -5.84
CA LEU A 89 -3.16 9.50 -5.08
C LEU A 89 -2.50 10.60 -5.93
N ASN A 90 -2.59 10.53 -7.27
CA ASN A 90 -1.95 11.47 -8.20
C ASN A 90 -0.43 11.59 -8.01
N LEU A 91 0.25 10.45 -7.82
CA LEU A 91 1.71 10.33 -7.71
C LEU A 91 2.37 9.85 -9.02
#